data_AF-A0A1B6FHC3-F1
#
_entry.id   AF-A0A1B6FHC3-F1
#
_cell.length_a   1.000
_cell.length_b   1.000
_cell.length_c   1.000
_cell.angle_alpha   90.00
_cell.angle_beta   90.00
_cell.angle_gamma   90.00
#
_symmetry.space_group_name_H-M   'P 1'
#
loop_
_entity.id
_entity.type
_entity.pdbx_description
1 polymer ?
#
loop_
_entity_poly.entity_id
_entity_poly.type
_entity_poly.pdbx_seq_one_letter_code
_entity_poly.pdbx_strand_id
1 'polypeptide(L)'
;MRSPAVVFVAAGFVFVTGDVLKICEDVKKADDIVCEKIHHPTIANREKIFSDIKYYITTLPPLLEALKADKDRTIEVCKDVLQLGTSHFMNIHYDYDHLMRGFNWTDDDMNMYRDLRDDTLTEWVKMEPFIFN
;
A
#
# COMPACT_ATOMS: atom_id res chain seq x y z
N MET A 1 -7.49 -1.10 -33.70
CA MET A 1 -7.09 0.31 -33.91
C MET A 1 -6.64 0.85 -32.57
N ARG A 2 -5.35 1.18 -32.41
CA ARG A 2 -4.80 1.76 -31.17
C ARG A 2 -5.02 3.27 -31.22
N SER A 3 -5.73 3.81 -30.24
CA SER A 3 -5.89 5.26 -30.09
C SER A 3 -4.56 5.88 -29.63
N PRO A 4 -4.11 7.01 -30.19
CA PRO A 4 -2.86 7.64 -29.78
C PRO A 4 -3.06 8.35 -28.44
N ALA A 5 -2.20 8.05 -27.46
CA ALA A 5 -2.05 8.84 -26.26
C ALA A 5 -1.55 10.24 -26.66
N VAL A 6 -2.30 11.28 -26.30
CA VAL A 6 -1.91 12.66 -26.53
C VAL A 6 -1.02 13.10 -25.38
N VAL A 7 0.26 13.34 -25.69
CA VAL A 7 1.24 13.88 -24.74
C VAL A 7 1.37 15.37 -25.01
N PHE A 8 0.87 16.20 -24.10
CA PHE A 8 1.18 17.63 -24.09
C PHE A 8 2.36 17.86 -23.15
N VAL A 9 3.49 18.32 -23.71
CA VAL A 9 4.64 18.79 -22.94
C VAL A 9 4.56 20.30 -22.85
N ALA A 10 4.05 20.80 -21.72
CA ALA A 10 4.27 22.16 -21.27
C ALA A 10 4.95 22.07 -19.91
N ALA A 11 6.05 22.83 -19.75
CA ALA A 11 6.91 22.93 -18.58
C ALA A 11 6.37 22.32 -17.25
N GLY A 12 6.96 21.21 -16.83
CA GLY A 12 7.04 20.84 -15.42
C GLY A 12 5.88 20.06 -14.78
N PHE A 13 4.86 19.64 -15.52
CA PHE A 13 3.82 18.75 -14.98
C PHE A 13 3.49 17.64 -15.98
N VAL A 14 4.06 16.46 -15.75
CA VAL A 14 3.69 15.24 -16.48
C VAL A 14 2.38 14.74 -15.86
N PHE A 15 1.26 15.23 -16.37
CA PHE A 15 -0.07 14.68 -16.07
C PHE A 15 -0.25 13.38 -16.85
N VAL A 16 0.09 12.23 -16.23
CA VAL A 16 -0.22 10.92 -16.79
C VAL A 16 -1.40 10.35 -16.02
N THR A 17 -2.57 10.51 -16.61
CA THR A 17 -3.84 9.96 -16.14
C THR A 17 -3.79 8.44 -15.93
N GLY A 18 -2.98 7.73 -16.72
CA GLY A 18 -2.73 6.29 -16.60
C GLY A 18 -1.76 5.91 -15.47
N ASP A 19 -1.06 6.87 -14.87
CA ASP A 19 -0.09 6.60 -13.80
C ASP A 19 -0.82 6.47 -12.45
N VAL A 20 -1.76 7.37 -12.17
CA VAL A 20 -2.55 7.35 -10.91
C VAL A 20 -3.37 6.07 -10.77
N LEU A 21 -4.05 5.62 -11.84
CA LEU A 21 -4.81 4.37 -11.80
C LEU A 21 -3.89 3.18 -11.53
N LYS A 22 -2.75 3.11 -12.22
CA LYS A 22 -1.78 2.02 -12.02
C LYS A 22 -1.20 2.04 -10.61
N ILE A 23 -0.83 3.22 -10.09
CA ILE A 23 -0.37 3.40 -8.71
C ILE A 23 -1.42 2.86 -7.74
N CYS A 24 -2.69 3.21 -7.92
CA CYS A 24 -3.79 2.69 -7.11
C CYS A 24 -3.90 1.17 -7.16
N GLU A 25 -3.86 0.59 -8.37
CA GLU A 25 -3.95 -0.85 -8.57
C GLU A 25 -2.77 -1.58 -7.92
N ASP A 26 -1.56 -1.04 -8.04
CA ASP A 26 -0.35 -1.60 -7.43
C ASP A 26 -0.42 -1.56 -5.90
N VAL A 27 -0.87 -0.44 -5.31
CA VAL A 27 -1.09 -0.30 -3.86
C VAL A 27 -2.16 -1.29 -3.37
N LYS A 28 -3.32 -1.33 -4.04
CA LYS A 28 -4.43 -2.22 -3.69
C LYS A 28 -4.00 -3.67 -3.73
N LYS A 29 -3.37 -4.08 -4.83
CA LYS A 29 -2.90 -5.46 -5.02
C LYS A 29 -1.86 -5.85 -3.97
N ALA A 30 -0.92 -4.95 -3.64
CA ALA A 30 0.08 -5.22 -2.63
C ALA A 30 -0.55 -5.35 -1.23
N ASP A 31 -1.50 -4.49 -0.87
CA ASP A 31 -2.25 -4.56 0.39
C ASP A 31 -3.06 -5.87 0.49
N ASP A 32 -3.79 -6.23 -0.58
CA ASP A 32 -4.58 -7.47 -0.66
C ASP A 32 -3.71 -8.71 -0.46
N ILE A 33 -2.52 -8.76 -1.09
CA ILE A 33 -1.55 -9.86 -0.98
C ILE A 33 -1.03 -10.02 0.46
N VAL A 34 -0.80 -8.90 1.15
CA VAL A 34 -0.37 -8.88 2.56
C VAL A 34 -1.53 -9.35 3.45
N CYS A 35 -2.72 -8.79 3.24
CA CYS A 35 -3.93 -9.14 3.97
C CYS A 35 -4.25 -10.63 3.87
N GLU A 36 -4.20 -11.21 2.67
CA GLU A 36 -4.46 -12.62 2.43
C GLU A 36 -3.53 -13.51 3.27
N LYS A 37 -2.23 -13.22 3.25
CA LYS A 37 -1.22 -14.02 3.95
C LYS A 37 -1.31 -13.90 5.46
N ILE A 38 -1.68 -12.73 5.98
CA ILE A 38 -1.81 -12.50 7.43
C ILE A 38 -3.09 -13.16 7.96
N HIS A 39 -4.19 -13.15 7.21
CA HIS A 39 -5.38 -13.91 7.56
C HIS A 39 -5.16 -15.42 7.47
N HIS A 40 -4.34 -15.87 6.52
CA HIS A 40 -4.06 -17.28 6.26
C HIS A 40 -2.56 -17.60 6.34
N PRO A 41 -1.96 -17.48 7.55
CA PRO A 41 -0.54 -17.68 7.74
C PRO A 41 -0.17 -19.13 7.50
N THR A 42 0.88 -19.36 6.73
CA THR A 42 1.40 -20.68 6.41
C THR A 42 2.92 -20.68 6.41
N ILE A 43 3.53 -21.79 6.82
CA ILE A 43 4.99 -21.96 6.84
C ILE A 43 5.62 -21.67 5.46
N ALA A 44 4.92 -21.99 4.36
CA ALA A 44 5.38 -21.72 2.99
C ALA A 44 5.58 -20.22 2.70
N ASN A 45 4.82 -19.36 3.39
CA ASN A 45 4.85 -17.91 3.21
C ASN A 45 5.67 -17.17 4.30
N ARG A 46 6.30 -17.89 5.25
CA ARG A 46 6.91 -17.31 6.46
C ARG A 46 7.91 -16.18 6.18
N GLU A 47 8.73 -16.32 5.15
CA GLU A 47 9.72 -15.30 4.77
C GLU A 47 9.14 -14.32 3.74
N LYS A 48 8.30 -14.84 2.85
CA LYS A 48 7.74 -14.07 1.73
C LYS A 48 6.88 -12.89 2.20
N ILE A 49 6.12 -13.06 3.28
CA ILE A 49 5.26 -12.00 3.81
C ILE A 49 6.07 -10.75 4.21
N PHE A 50 7.30 -10.88 4.70
CA PHE A 50 8.14 -9.71 5.00
C PHE A 50 8.55 -8.96 3.74
N SER A 51 8.89 -9.68 2.67
CA SER A 51 9.14 -9.06 1.37
C SER A 51 7.89 -8.41 0.78
N ASP A 52 6.73 -9.04 0.96
CA ASP A 52 5.46 -8.50 0.47
C ASP A 52 5.05 -7.22 1.23
N ILE A 53 5.24 -7.14 2.55
CA ILE A 53 5.00 -5.91 3.33
C ILE A 53 5.98 -4.80 2.93
N LYS A 54 7.27 -5.13 2.78
CA LYS A 54 8.27 -4.16 2.28
C LYS A 54 7.89 -3.62 0.90
N TYR A 55 7.48 -4.52 0.00
CA TYR A 55 7.01 -4.12 -1.32
C TYR A 55 5.77 -3.22 -1.21
N TYR A 56 4.80 -3.57 -0.39
CA TYR A 56 3.64 -2.73 -0.12
C TYR A 56 4.04 -1.32 0.33
N ILE A 57 4.93 -1.20 1.31
CA ILE A 57 5.48 0.10 1.76
C ILE A 57 6.08 0.87 0.57
N THR A 58 6.83 0.23 -0.33
CA THR A 58 7.39 0.92 -1.51
C THR A 58 6.37 1.42 -2.52
N THR A 59 5.12 0.91 -2.50
CA THR A 59 4.04 1.40 -3.37
C THR A 59 3.38 2.68 -2.84
N LEU A 60 3.57 3.02 -1.55
CA LEU A 60 2.94 4.16 -0.91
C LEU A 60 3.52 5.54 -1.30
N PRO A 61 4.84 5.75 -1.44
CA PRO A 61 5.39 7.04 -1.85
C PRO A 61 4.88 7.54 -3.22
N PRO A 62 4.77 6.70 -4.28
CA PRO A 62 4.13 7.12 -5.53
C PRO A 62 2.69 7.64 -5.35
N LEU A 63 1.90 7.00 -4.48
CA LEU A 63 0.54 7.45 -4.18
C LEU A 63 0.53 8.81 -3.47
N LEU A 64 1.45 9.03 -2.53
CA LEU A 64 1.63 10.33 -1.88
C LEU A 64 2.00 11.43 -2.88
N GLU A 65 2.92 11.15 -3.81
CA GLU A 65 3.29 12.12 -4.85
C GLU A 65 2.12 12.42 -5.80
N ALA A 66 1.28 11.42 -6.11
CA ALA A 66 0.04 11.65 -6.86
C ALA A 66 -0.95 12.55 -6.09
N LEU A 67 -1.14 12.32 -4.78
CA LEU A 67 -1.97 13.16 -3.92
C LEU A 67 -1.47 14.62 -3.85
N LYS A 68 -0.15 14.83 -3.79
CA LYS A 68 0.46 16.17 -3.82
C LYS A 68 0.27 16.87 -5.16
N ALA A 69 0.33 16.13 -6.26
CA ALA A 69 0.24 16.69 -7.61
C ALA A 69 -1.20 17.05 -8.00
N ASP A 70 -2.16 16.17 -7.73
CA ASP A 70 -3.59 16.38 -8.02
C ASP A 70 -4.44 15.57 -7.03
N LYS A 71 -4.78 16.21 -5.90
CA LYS A 71 -5.52 15.62 -4.79
C LYS A 71 -6.89 15.09 -5.22
N ASP A 72 -7.71 15.95 -5.80
CA ASP A 72 -9.12 15.66 -6.05
C ASP A 72 -9.26 14.50 -7.04
N ARG A 73 -8.46 14.52 -8.11
CA ARG A 73 -8.39 13.43 -9.07
C ARG A 73 -7.89 12.13 -8.45
N THR A 74 -6.82 12.21 -7.64
CA THR A 74 -6.24 11.01 -7.02
C THR A 74 -7.22 10.37 -6.04
N ILE A 75 -7.97 11.18 -5.28
CA ILE A 75 -9.05 10.68 -4.42
C ILE A 75 -10.16 10.04 -5.24
N GLU A 76 -10.56 10.64 -6.37
CA GLU A 76 -11.60 10.08 -7.24
C GLU A 76 -11.19 8.73 -7.83
N VAL A 77 -9.97 8.65 -8.39
CA VAL A 77 -9.45 7.42 -9.03
C VAL A 77 -9.13 6.34 -8.00
N CYS A 78 -8.54 6.72 -6.86
CA CYS A 78 -8.06 5.80 -5.83
C CYS A 78 -9.05 5.62 -4.67
N LYS A 79 -10.32 5.97 -4.86
CA LYS A 79 -11.33 6.02 -3.79
C LYS A 79 -11.36 4.74 -2.96
N ASP A 80 -11.34 3.57 -3.60
CA ASP A 80 -11.40 2.28 -2.93
C ASP A 80 -10.24 2.04 -1.95
N VAL A 81 -9.06 2.58 -2.27
CA VAL A 81 -7.84 2.47 -1.46
C VAL A 81 -7.82 3.53 -0.37
N LEU A 82 -8.25 4.75 -0.69
CA LEU A 82 -8.13 5.91 0.21
C LEU A 82 -9.33 6.09 1.15
N GLN A 83 -10.49 5.47 0.88
CA GLN A 83 -11.72 5.65 1.66
C GLN A 83 -11.59 5.31 3.14
N LEU A 84 -10.69 4.37 3.48
CA LEU A 84 -10.44 3.98 4.87
C LEU A 84 -9.48 4.95 5.58
N GLY A 85 -8.77 5.78 4.83
CA GLY A 85 -7.68 6.63 5.33
C GLY A 85 -6.49 5.87 5.89
N THR A 86 -6.44 4.56 5.70
CA THR A 86 -5.36 3.66 6.08
C THR A 86 -5.48 2.36 5.27
N SER A 87 -4.43 1.54 5.27
CA SER A 87 -4.45 0.22 4.63
C SER A 87 -5.44 -0.76 5.28
N HIS A 88 -5.91 -1.74 4.52
CA HIS A 88 -6.60 -2.89 5.10
C HIS A 88 -5.67 -3.69 6.01
N PHE A 89 -4.40 -3.83 5.65
CA PHE A 89 -3.38 -4.52 6.46
C PHE A 89 -3.28 -3.97 7.89
N MET A 90 -3.26 -2.65 8.04
CA MET A 90 -3.18 -2.00 9.36
C MET A 90 -4.47 -2.15 10.18
N ASN A 91 -5.61 -2.43 9.53
CA ASN A 91 -6.87 -2.74 10.20
C ASN A 91 -6.98 -4.21 10.64
N ILE A 92 -6.08 -5.10 10.21
CA ILE A 92 -6.02 -6.46 10.73
C ILE A 92 -5.54 -6.42 12.17
N HIS A 93 -6.28 -7.09 13.07
CA HIS A 93 -5.92 -7.21 14.47
C HIS A 93 -4.57 -7.92 14.64
N TYR A 94 -3.75 -7.41 15.55
CA TYR A 94 -2.45 -8.00 15.88
C TYR A 94 -2.67 -9.25 16.74
N ASP A 95 -2.85 -10.41 16.09
CA ASP A 95 -3.02 -11.70 16.76
C ASP A 95 -1.67 -12.45 16.83
N TYR A 96 -1.00 -12.30 17.98
CA TYR A 96 0.32 -12.86 18.24
C TYR A 96 0.37 -14.38 18.05
N ASP A 97 -0.56 -15.10 18.69
CA ASP A 97 -0.56 -16.56 18.71
C ASP A 97 -0.94 -17.17 17.35
N HIS A 98 -1.82 -16.50 16.60
CA HIS A 98 -2.19 -16.90 15.23
C HIS A 98 -1.00 -16.78 14.29
N LEU A 99 -0.30 -15.64 14.32
CA LEU A 99 0.83 -15.36 13.43
C LEU A 99 2.04 -16.23 13.75
N MET A 100 2.40 -16.35 15.03
CA MET A 100 3.50 -17.21 15.47
C MET A 100 3.29 -18.65 15.04
N ARG A 101 2.11 -19.22 15.31
CA ARG A 101 1.83 -20.63 14.98
C ARG A 101 1.66 -20.84 13.48
N GLY A 102 0.98 -19.94 12.79
CA GLY A 102 0.68 -20.10 11.37
C GLY A 102 1.92 -20.00 10.47
N PHE A 103 2.79 -19.03 10.72
CA PHE A 103 4.04 -18.88 9.99
C PHE A 103 5.19 -19.69 10.57
N ASN A 104 5.03 -20.25 11.77
CA ASN A 104 6.13 -20.82 12.57
C ASN A 104 7.24 -19.78 12.81
N TRP A 105 6.82 -18.59 13.26
CA TRP A 105 7.67 -17.45 13.54
C TRP A 105 8.23 -17.48 14.95
N THR A 106 9.38 -16.85 15.10
CA THR A 106 10.06 -16.57 16.37
C THR A 106 9.67 -15.19 16.90
N ASP A 107 10.08 -14.88 18.13
CA ASP A 107 9.90 -13.53 18.69
C ASP A 107 10.63 -12.45 17.86
N ASP A 108 11.77 -12.80 17.24
CA ASP A 108 12.51 -11.90 16.35
C ASP A 108 11.72 -11.60 15.06
N ASP A 109 11.08 -12.62 14.49
CA ASP A 109 10.17 -12.46 13.34
C ASP A 109 8.97 -11.57 13.70
N MET A 110 8.42 -11.73 14.91
CA MET A 110 7.33 -10.89 15.41
C MET A 110 7.78 -9.43 15.63
N ASN A 111 9.01 -9.21 16.12
CA ASN A 111 9.59 -7.88 16.24
C ASN A 111 9.74 -7.22 14.86
N MET A 112 10.28 -7.95 13.88
CA MET A 112 10.38 -7.44 12.50
C MET A 112 9.00 -7.14 11.91
N TYR A 113 7.99 -7.98 12.17
CA TYR A 113 6.62 -7.74 11.75
C TYR A 113 6.05 -6.45 12.35
N ARG A 114 6.27 -6.20 13.66
CA ARG A 114 5.87 -4.95 14.32
C ARG A 114 6.55 -3.75 13.70
N ASP A 115 7.87 -3.80 13.50
CA ASP A 115 8.62 -2.69 12.91
C ASP A 115 8.09 -2.36 11.50
N LEU A 116 7.74 -3.37 10.70
CA LEU A 116 7.15 -3.16 9.37
C LEU A 116 5.72 -2.59 9.42
N ARG A 117 4.94 -2.90 10.46
CA ARG A 117 3.63 -2.24 10.69
C ARG A 117 3.81 -0.76 11.03
N ASP A 118 4.81 -0.43 11.84
CA ASP A 118 5.11 0.95 12.21
C ASP A 118 5.61 1.76 11.00
N ASP A 119 6.45 1.16 10.15
CA ASP A 119 6.89 1.76 8.88
C ASP A 119 5.70 2.00 7.94
N THR A 120 4.80 1.01 7.84
CA THR A 120 3.57 1.13 7.03
C THR A 120 2.69 2.28 7.53
N LEU A 121 2.46 2.35 8.84
CA LEU A 121 1.69 3.44 9.44
C LEU A 121 2.35 4.80 9.19
N THR A 122 3.68 4.86 9.30
CA THR A 122 4.46 6.08 9.06
C THR A 122 4.24 6.62 7.65
N GLU A 123 4.17 5.77 6.62
CA GLU A 123 3.86 6.21 5.26
C GLU A 123 2.41 6.69 5.11
N TRP A 124 1.44 6.02 5.73
CA TRP A 124 0.03 6.43 5.70
C TRP A 124 -0.22 7.78 6.37
N VAL A 125 0.40 8.03 7.53
CA VAL A 125 0.28 9.31 8.25
C VAL A 125 0.72 10.50 7.39
N LYS A 126 1.69 10.31 6.49
CA LYS A 126 2.12 11.37 5.55
C LYS A 126 1.02 11.76 4.55
N MET A 127 0.07 10.88 4.28
CA MET A 127 -1.02 11.09 3.34
C MET A 127 -2.25 11.73 4.00
N GLU A 128 -2.41 11.60 5.32
CA GLU A 128 -3.57 12.12 6.06
C GLU A 128 -3.91 13.58 5.73
N PRO A 129 -2.95 14.53 5.62
CA PRO A 129 -3.26 15.92 5.32
C PRO A 129 -3.91 16.14 3.95
N PHE A 130 -3.81 15.17 3.04
CA PHE A 130 -4.41 15.22 1.71
C PHE A 130 -5.74 14.46 1.64
N ILE A 131 -5.96 13.47 2.53
CA ILE A 131 -7.17 12.65 2.53
C ILE A 131 -8.30 13.32 3.34
N PHE A 132 -7.96 13.97 4.46
CA PHE A 132 -8.95 14.43 5.44
C PHE A 132 -9.13 15.95 5.54
N ASN A 133 -8.32 16.74 4.82
CA ASN A 133 -8.49 18.19 4.68
C ASN A 133 -9.11 18.57 3.33
#